data_AF-A0A060YSD7-F1
#
_entry.id   AF-A0A060YSD7-F1
#
_cell.length_a   1.000
_cell.length_b   1.000
_cell.length_c   1.000
_cell.angle_alpha   90.00
_cell.angle_beta   90.00
_cell.angle_gamma   90.00
#
_symmetry.space_group_name_H-M   'P 1'
#
loop_
_entity.id
_entity.type
_entity.pdbx_description
1 polymer ?
#
loop_
_entity_poly.entity_id
_entity_poly.type
_entity_poly.pdbx_seq_one_letter_code
_entity_poly.pdbx_strand_id
1 'polypeptide(L)'
;MTRETDCPSGGSGALGQFWGNVLTTRVLLQKAKIHCPPTLALLLPPGQMRLEEGRTGGVEVVHLEMGAEEGMNSVRNKVDTFLESENMRGSERVVLRCSGGRFVGEATSPPVYLSRNSRDEVWAKVSYLLPQLLPGEAVLLEAYCSPLKPGPRVEDRTWEQYTDCRPQVPDLSFRLCAIVTRSPLDLPLLYKLVCRVGVSDDPLSHSHSLSQSLETTLLECGFTDPTMAKSLCRLALDTALSCLCVVMETESNMSAEQRGGAGAQTDMIGVDLLFTMDGSIIRPVILGLHPSLCLHSSFQERGMGMEGCDSGIEGWSRGTLLLTPLTRSQYYLMQGKTVLVVGAGGHSKKFIWKTAKQYKLKILLVDSDPAHFASQLVDHFLPLPDLPDHRRDDQHCSRICDWLLSSSLRPDGCVCFWDECVVLTSLVCDRLGLRGPPPEAIRIAKEKSRTHRHLLGLLKSTGTNLISVEQPSGQPDSLVEFGEDERRGRQQNGMKYLHIY
;
A
#
# COMPACT_ATOMS: atom_id res chain seq x y z
N MET A 1 8.63 -1.64 -29.75
CA MET A 1 7.71 -2.02 -28.65
C MET A 1 8.55 -2.38 -27.44
N THR A 2 8.76 -1.43 -26.54
CA THR A 2 9.46 -1.60 -25.26
C THR A 2 8.55 -2.29 -24.24
N ARG A 3 8.31 -3.60 -24.44
CA ARG A 3 7.40 -4.40 -23.60
C ARG A 3 7.79 -4.45 -22.11
N GLU A 4 9.03 -4.14 -21.77
CA GLU A 4 9.53 -4.21 -20.39
C GLU A 4 9.16 -3.00 -19.52
N THR A 5 8.97 -1.81 -20.12
CA THR A 5 8.67 -0.56 -19.39
C THR A 5 7.16 -0.30 -19.19
N ASP A 6 6.31 -1.07 -19.88
CA ASP A 6 4.85 -0.94 -19.83
C ASP A 6 4.21 -1.84 -18.77
N CYS A 7 4.93 -2.88 -18.31
CA CYS A 7 4.45 -3.76 -17.26
C CYS A 7 4.27 -2.98 -15.95
N PRO A 8 3.13 -3.13 -15.25
CA PRO A 8 2.94 -2.51 -13.95
C PRO A 8 4.03 -2.93 -12.97
N SER A 9 4.72 -1.94 -12.40
CA SER A 9 5.71 -2.15 -11.35
C SER A 9 5.37 -1.29 -10.14
N GLY A 10 5.57 -1.86 -8.94
CA GLY A 10 5.35 -1.18 -7.65
C GLY A 10 6.52 -0.28 -7.21
N GLY A 11 7.38 0.06 -8.17
CA GLY A 11 8.50 0.97 -8.05
C GLY A 11 9.35 0.90 -9.32
N SER A 12 10.41 1.70 -9.37
CA SER A 12 11.45 1.61 -10.41
C SER A 12 12.77 2.11 -9.84
N GLY A 13 13.88 1.86 -10.54
CA GLY A 13 15.16 2.44 -10.16
C GLY A 13 15.12 3.98 -10.14
N ALA A 14 14.43 4.59 -11.09
CA ALA A 14 14.27 6.04 -11.19
C ALA A 14 13.47 6.62 -10.00
N LEU A 15 12.33 6.00 -9.67
CA LEU A 15 11.52 6.40 -8.50
C LEU A 15 12.26 6.12 -7.19
N GLY A 16 13.01 5.02 -7.10
CA GLY A 16 13.84 4.71 -5.94
C GLY A 16 14.92 5.76 -5.71
N GLN A 17 15.60 6.22 -6.77
CA GLN A 17 16.56 7.32 -6.71
C GLN A 17 15.92 8.66 -6.37
N PHE A 18 14.74 8.94 -6.93
CA PHE A 18 14.02 10.18 -6.69
C PHE A 18 13.54 10.28 -5.24
N TRP A 19 12.82 9.27 -4.75
CA TRP A 19 12.26 9.27 -3.39
C TRP A 19 13.29 8.96 -2.31
N GLY A 20 14.38 8.27 -2.63
CA GLY A 20 15.50 8.08 -1.71
C GLY A 20 16.42 9.31 -1.59
N ASN A 21 16.22 10.34 -2.40
CA ASN A 21 16.95 11.61 -2.30
C ASN A 21 16.35 12.48 -1.18
N VAL A 22 17.06 12.57 -0.06
CA VAL A 22 16.64 13.35 1.12
C VAL A 22 16.36 14.81 0.77
N LEU A 23 17.22 15.50 0.00
CA LEU A 23 16.98 16.90 -0.36
C LEU A 23 15.68 17.08 -1.15
N THR A 24 15.47 16.23 -2.15
CA THR A 24 14.27 16.29 -3.00
C THR A 24 13.00 16.09 -2.16
N THR A 25 13.00 15.07 -1.32
CA THR A 25 11.86 14.79 -0.43
C THR A 25 11.62 15.89 0.59
N ARG A 26 12.67 16.46 1.19
CA ARG A 26 12.58 17.61 2.11
C ARG A 26 11.84 18.79 1.47
N VAL A 27 12.26 19.18 0.26
CA VAL A 27 11.67 20.31 -0.45
C VAL A 27 10.19 20.03 -0.78
N LEU A 28 9.86 18.85 -1.30
CA LEU A 28 8.48 18.48 -1.64
C LEU A 28 7.57 18.44 -0.40
N LEU A 29 8.03 17.83 0.69
CA LEU A 29 7.27 17.77 1.94
C LEU A 29 7.06 19.17 2.55
N GLN A 30 8.06 20.04 2.51
CA GLN A 30 7.93 21.43 2.98
C GLN A 30 6.97 22.25 2.11
N LYS A 31 6.95 22.05 0.78
CA LYS A 31 5.91 22.65 -0.09
C LYS A 31 4.50 22.22 0.33
N ALA A 32 4.35 20.96 0.74
CA ALA A 32 3.11 20.41 1.27
C ALA A 32 2.85 20.75 2.75
N LYS A 33 3.66 21.62 3.37
CA LYS A 33 3.57 22.01 4.79
C LYS A 33 3.72 20.84 5.79
N ILE A 34 4.38 19.76 5.37
CA ILE A 34 4.74 18.64 6.23
C ILE A 34 6.08 18.97 6.90
N HIS A 35 6.10 18.82 8.23
CA HIS A 35 7.25 19.20 9.03
C HIS A 35 8.43 18.27 8.80
N CYS A 36 9.57 18.85 8.45
CA CYS A 36 10.86 18.19 8.34
C CYS A 36 11.90 18.97 9.18
N PRO A 37 13.06 18.37 9.50
CA PRO A 37 14.17 19.09 10.10
C PRO A 37 14.51 20.33 9.27
N PRO A 38 14.68 21.51 9.91
CA PRO A 38 15.24 22.66 9.24
C PRO A 38 16.58 22.31 8.59
N THR A 39 16.77 22.69 7.34
CA THR A 39 17.87 22.19 6.52
C THR A 39 18.48 23.32 5.71
N LEU A 40 19.81 23.47 5.78
CA LEU A 40 20.60 24.18 4.77
C LEU A 40 21.19 23.14 3.81
N ALA A 41 20.89 23.27 2.52
CA ALA A 41 21.36 22.38 1.48
C ALA A 41 22.33 23.09 0.55
N LEU A 42 23.58 22.64 0.55
CA LEU A 42 24.65 23.11 -0.33
C LEU A 42 24.70 22.17 -1.54
N LEU A 43 24.02 22.54 -2.62
CA LEU A 43 23.81 21.72 -3.81
C LEU A 43 24.81 22.08 -4.89
N LEU A 44 25.52 21.09 -5.43
CA LEU A 44 26.23 21.23 -6.69
C LEU A 44 25.23 20.95 -7.83
N PRO A 45 24.75 21.96 -8.56
CA PRO A 45 23.63 21.77 -9.49
C PRO A 45 24.01 20.83 -10.65
N PRO A 46 23.12 19.91 -11.06
CA PRO A 46 23.30 19.17 -12.30
C PRO A 46 23.07 20.11 -13.50
N GLY A 47 23.71 19.82 -14.64
CA GLY A 47 23.58 20.65 -15.85
C GLY A 47 22.15 20.80 -16.41
N GLN A 48 21.19 20.00 -15.92
CA GLN A 48 19.76 20.14 -16.20
C GLN A 48 19.00 20.28 -14.87
N MET A 49 18.46 21.46 -14.60
CA MET A 49 17.95 21.84 -13.28
C MET A 49 16.65 21.13 -12.88
N ARG A 50 16.60 20.65 -11.63
CA ARG A 50 15.37 20.12 -10.99
C ARG A 50 14.95 20.83 -9.71
N LEU A 51 15.86 21.54 -9.04
CA LEU A 51 15.61 22.23 -7.77
C LEU A 51 16.08 23.68 -7.87
N GLU A 52 15.18 24.61 -7.60
CA GLU A 52 15.46 26.05 -7.59
C GLU A 52 16.23 26.44 -6.32
N GLU A 53 17.06 27.49 -6.45
CA GLU A 53 17.72 28.11 -5.31
C GLU A 53 16.70 28.87 -4.46
N GLY A 54 16.92 28.93 -3.15
CA GLY A 54 16.12 29.72 -2.23
C GLY A 54 15.45 28.90 -1.14
N ARG A 55 14.50 29.54 -0.43
CA ARG A 55 13.88 28.98 0.76
C ARG A 55 12.49 28.43 0.47
N THR A 56 12.27 27.19 0.88
CA THR A 56 10.98 26.50 0.86
C THR A 56 10.67 26.01 2.28
N GLY A 57 9.81 26.72 3.00
CA GLY A 57 9.54 26.43 4.41
C GLY A 57 10.82 26.43 5.24
N GLY A 58 11.09 25.34 5.95
CA GLY A 58 12.30 25.14 6.76
C GLY A 58 13.57 24.76 5.98
N VAL A 59 13.51 24.64 4.65
CA VAL A 59 14.65 24.21 3.81
C VAL A 59 15.17 25.39 2.99
N GLU A 60 16.47 25.67 3.08
CA GLU A 60 17.18 26.65 2.24
C GLU A 60 18.15 25.92 1.32
N VAL A 61 17.95 26.06 0.01
CA VAL A 61 18.84 25.50 -1.02
C VAL A 61 19.76 26.61 -1.51
N VAL A 62 21.06 26.36 -1.49
CA VAL A 62 22.12 27.23 -1.99
C VAL A 62 22.87 26.50 -3.09
N HIS A 63 23.03 27.12 -4.25
CA HIS A 63 23.78 26.52 -5.36
C HIS A 63 25.26 26.85 -5.23
N LEU A 64 26.09 25.84 -5.49
CA LEU A 64 27.54 25.98 -5.45
C LEU A 64 28.07 26.31 -6.85
N GLU A 65 28.85 27.39 -6.94
CA GLU A 65 29.63 27.71 -8.13
C GLU A 65 30.99 27.01 -8.07
N MET A 66 31.40 26.35 -9.15
CA MET A 66 32.70 25.68 -9.20
C MET A 66 33.83 26.69 -9.41
N GLY A 67 34.82 26.70 -8.51
CA GLY A 67 36.17 27.21 -8.82
C GLY A 67 36.58 28.60 -8.32
N ALA A 68 35.89 29.22 -7.36
CA ALA A 68 36.31 30.50 -6.76
C ALA A 68 36.46 30.42 -5.23
N GLU A 69 37.58 30.92 -4.68
CA GLU A 69 37.78 31.06 -3.23
C GLU A 69 36.73 31.98 -2.57
N GLU A 70 36.25 32.99 -3.30
CA GLU A 70 35.16 33.87 -2.87
C GLU A 70 33.85 33.09 -2.60
N GLY A 71 33.60 32.03 -3.37
CA GLY A 71 32.45 31.15 -3.19
C GLY A 71 32.50 30.42 -1.84
N MET A 72 33.67 29.98 -1.39
CA MET A 72 33.82 29.26 -0.12
C MET A 72 33.57 30.16 1.09
N ASN A 73 33.96 31.43 1.04
CA ASN A 73 33.66 32.40 2.10
C ASN A 73 32.15 32.70 2.18
N SER A 74 31.49 32.83 1.03
CA SER A 74 30.03 32.99 0.98
C SER A 74 29.30 31.77 1.57
N VAL A 75 29.75 30.56 1.22
CA VAL A 75 29.19 29.31 1.76
C VAL A 75 29.43 29.21 3.27
N ARG A 76 30.59 29.63 3.78
CA ARG A 76 30.87 29.69 5.22
C ARG A 76 29.90 30.63 5.93
N ASN A 77 29.71 31.83 5.41
CA ASN A 77 28.76 32.79 5.97
C ASN A 77 27.34 32.22 6.01
N LYS A 78 26.92 31.47 4.98
CA LYS A 78 25.63 30.77 4.96
C LYS A 78 25.52 29.69 6.04
N VAL A 79 26.57 28.90 6.24
CA VAL A 79 26.64 27.91 7.33
C VAL A 79 26.52 28.59 8.69
N ASP A 80 27.31 29.64 8.93
CA ASP A 80 27.28 30.38 10.21
C ASP A 80 25.90 31.01 10.45
N THR A 81 25.31 31.63 9.42
CA THR A 81 23.96 32.21 9.48
C THR A 81 22.91 31.14 9.81
N PHE A 82 22.99 29.95 9.22
CA PHE A 82 22.09 28.86 9.53
C PHE A 82 22.25 28.41 10.98
N LEU A 83 23.49 28.23 11.47
CA LEU A 83 23.79 27.87 12.85
C LEU A 83 23.28 28.89 13.87
N GLU A 84 23.17 30.16 13.49
CA GLU A 84 22.62 31.24 14.34
C GLU A 84 21.11 31.44 14.20
N SER A 85 20.48 30.85 13.17
CA SER A 85 19.09 31.09 12.85
C SER A 85 18.10 30.63 13.92
N GLU A 86 16.91 31.27 13.96
CA GLU A 86 15.78 30.84 14.80
C GLU A 86 15.36 29.38 14.51
N ASN A 87 15.61 28.87 13.31
CA ASN A 87 15.32 27.49 12.94
C ASN A 87 16.16 26.47 13.72
N MET A 88 17.32 26.89 14.25
CA MET A 88 18.17 26.07 15.10
C MET A 88 17.84 26.23 16.60
N ARG A 89 16.85 27.05 16.95
CA ARG A 89 16.47 27.32 18.34
C ARG A 89 15.94 26.04 18.99
N GLY A 90 16.56 25.62 20.09
CA GLY A 90 16.25 24.36 20.78
C GLY A 90 17.08 23.16 20.33
N SER A 91 17.90 23.29 19.28
CA SER A 91 18.84 22.25 18.85
C SER A 91 20.27 22.60 19.29
N GLU A 92 20.86 21.74 20.11
CA GLU A 92 22.27 21.83 20.55
C GLU A 92 23.24 21.12 19.58
N ARG A 93 22.69 20.30 18.68
CA ARG A 93 23.42 19.49 17.71
C ARG A 93 22.96 19.80 16.29
N VAL A 94 23.87 19.53 15.36
CA VAL A 94 23.66 19.64 13.92
C VAL A 94 23.94 18.28 13.30
N VAL A 95 23.13 17.90 12.31
CA VAL A 95 23.28 16.66 11.58
C VAL A 95 23.79 16.97 10.18
N LEU A 96 24.95 16.41 9.84
CA LEU A 96 25.56 16.54 8.53
C LEU A 96 25.30 15.27 7.72
N ARG A 97 24.77 15.42 6.50
CA ARG A 97 24.44 14.30 5.60
C ARG A 97 24.78 14.67 4.16
N CYS A 98 25.05 13.67 3.33
CA CYS A 98 25.09 13.85 1.88
C CYS A 98 23.77 13.42 1.25
N SER A 99 23.43 13.99 0.10
CA SER A 99 22.19 13.68 -0.63
C SER A 99 22.39 13.69 -2.14
N GLY A 100 21.60 12.90 -2.85
CA GLY A 100 21.65 12.80 -4.31
C GLY A 100 22.73 11.84 -4.84
N GLY A 101 22.62 11.50 -6.13
CA GLY A 101 23.58 10.64 -6.82
C GLY A 101 23.82 9.31 -6.10
N ARG A 102 25.05 9.11 -5.61
CA ARG A 102 25.45 7.89 -4.89
C ARG A 102 24.93 7.81 -3.45
N PHE A 103 24.42 8.90 -2.90
CA PHE A 103 23.93 9.01 -1.51
C PHE A 103 22.44 8.69 -1.37
N VAL A 104 21.88 7.92 -2.31
CA VAL A 104 20.51 7.40 -2.19
C VAL A 104 20.54 6.12 -1.34
N GLY A 105 19.85 6.16 -0.19
CA GLY A 105 19.75 5.03 0.75
C GLY A 105 20.55 5.24 2.05
N GLU A 106 20.14 4.56 3.12
CA GLU A 106 20.69 4.79 4.48
C GLU A 106 22.14 4.28 4.66
N ALA A 107 22.59 3.36 3.81
CA ALA A 107 23.87 2.66 3.94
C ALA A 107 25.08 3.33 3.24
N THR A 108 24.88 4.36 2.43
CA THR A 108 25.96 4.94 1.60
C THR A 108 26.68 6.12 2.24
N SER A 109 26.05 6.83 3.19
CA SER A 109 26.72 7.80 4.07
C SER A 109 25.93 7.99 5.38
N PRO A 110 26.38 7.42 6.52
CA PRO A 110 25.69 7.62 7.78
C PRO A 110 25.73 9.10 8.19
N PRO A 111 24.68 9.62 8.85
CA PRO A 111 24.66 10.98 9.37
C PRO A 111 25.78 11.19 10.39
N VAL A 112 26.43 12.36 10.33
CA VAL A 112 27.43 12.79 11.31
C VAL A 112 26.78 13.82 12.24
N TYR A 113 26.90 13.62 13.55
CA TYR A 113 26.32 14.49 14.55
C TYR A 113 27.40 15.35 15.18
N LEU A 114 27.28 16.67 15.05
CA LEU A 114 28.25 17.63 15.56
C LEU A 114 27.59 18.56 16.59
N SER A 115 28.39 19.10 17.50
CA SER A 115 27.92 20.15 18.40
C SER A 115 27.71 21.44 17.60
N ARG A 116 26.56 22.10 17.79
CA ARG A 116 26.26 23.40 17.17
C ARG A 116 27.28 24.48 17.59
N ASN A 117 27.81 24.38 18.81
CA ASN A 117 28.74 25.37 19.37
C ASN A 117 30.14 25.28 18.75
N SER A 118 30.46 24.15 18.10
CA SER A 118 31.78 23.90 17.49
C SER A 118 31.77 24.30 16.02
N ARG A 119 31.59 25.59 15.74
CA ARG A 119 31.44 26.13 14.37
C ARG A 119 32.59 25.76 13.44
N ASP A 120 33.82 25.86 13.94
CA ASP A 120 35.01 25.51 13.16
C ASP A 120 35.05 24.02 12.80
N GLU A 121 34.56 23.14 13.68
CA GLU A 121 34.46 21.71 13.41
C GLU A 121 33.38 21.42 12.36
N VAL A 122 32.21 22.05 12.48
CA VAL A 122 31.14 21.97 11.47
C VAL A 122 31.65 22.42 10.11
N TRP A 123 32.32 23.57 10.05
CA TRP A 123 32.90 24.09 8.81
C TRP A 123 34.00 23.19 8.26
N ALA A 124 34.90 22.66 9.10
CA ALA A 124 35.95 21.75 8.68
C ALA A 124 35.37 20.49 8.01
N LYS A 125 34.26 19.95 8.53
CA LYS A 125 33.57 18.80 7.91
C LYS A 125 32.83 19.17 6.64
N VAL A 126 32.13 20.31 6.59
CA VAL A 126 31.46 20.78 5.37
C VAL A 126 32.48 21.02 4.25
N SER A 127 33.51 21.82 4.51
CA SER A 127 34.58 22.14 3.55
C SER A 127 35.35 20.91 3.06
N TYR A 128 35.46 19.85 3.87
CA TYR A 128 36.02 18.57 3.44
C TYR A 128 35.12 17.83 2.44
N LEU A 129 33.79 17.92 2.58
CA LEU A 129 32.83 17.21 1.72
C LEU A 129 32.56 17.94 0.41
N LEU A 130 32.53 19.27 0.40
CA LEU A 130 32.17 20.07 -0.78
C LEU A 130 32.98 19.71 -2.05
N PRO A 131 34.31 19.57 -2.02
CA PRO A 131 35.10 19.23 -3.21
C PRO A 131 34.84 17.81 -3.74
N GLN A 132 34.18 16.96 -2.96
CA GLN A 132 33.90 15.57 -3.32
C GLN A 132 32.57 15.42 -4.03
N LEU A 133 31.73 16.45 -4.06
CA LEU A 133 30.40 16.40 -4.66
C LEU A 133 30.47 16.21 -6.16
N LEU A 134 29.62 15.33 -6.68
CA LEU A 134 29.32 15.24 -8.11
C LEU A 134 28.09 16.10 -8.46
N PRO A 135 27.92 16.51 -9.74
CA PRO A 135 26.75 17.26 -10.15
C PRO A 135 25.43 16.54 -9.79
N GLY A 136 24.53 17.24 -9.09
CA GLY A 136 23.30 16.67 -8.54
C GLY A 136 23.41 16.16 -7.10
N GLU A 137 24.59 16.22 -6.49
CA GLU A 137 24.82 15.88 -5.07
C GLU A 137 24.84 17.14 -4.20
N ALA A 138 24.46 16.97 -2.93
CA ALA A 138 24.42 18.06 -1.96
C ALA A 138 24.97 17.63 -0.60
N VAL A 139 25.52 18.60 0.13
CA VAL A 139 25.76 18.50 1.57
C VAL A 139 24.58 19.14 2.30
N LEU A 140 23.96 18.40 3.21
CA LEU A 140 22.84 18.84 4.03
C LEU A 140 23.30 19.08 5.45
N LEU A 141 23.01 20.27 5.95
CA LEU A 141 23.18 20.65 7.34
C LEU A 141 21.78 20.77 7.96
N GLU A 142 21.38 19.77 8.74
CA GLU A 142 20.05 19.67 9.34
C GLU A 142 20.09 19.99 10.84
N ALA A 143 19.05 20.63 11.37
CA ALA A 143 18.88 20.75 12.81
C ALA A 143 18.63 19.37 13.43
N TYR A 144 19.29 19.07 14.56
CA TYR A 144 18.96 17.86 15.31
C TYR A 144 17.58 17.99 15.96
N CYS A 145 16.68 17.08 15.59
CA CYS A 145 15.36 16.98 16.21
C CYS A 145 15.43 16.04 17.40
N SER A 146 15.34 16.59 18.61
CA SER A 146 15.31 15.79 19.84
C SER A 146 14.06 14.92 19.90
N PRO A 147 14.20 13.59 20.03
CA PRO A 147 13.07 12.68 20.22
C PRO A 147 12.19 13.08 21.39
N LEU A 148 10.90 12.76 21.30
CA LEU A 148 9.96 12.84 22.40
C LEU A 148 10.49 12.01 23.57
N LYS A 149 10.77 12.69 24.68
CA LYS A 149 11.22 12.05 25.91
C LYS A 149 10.09 11.25 26.57
N PRO A 150 10.40 10.21 27.35
CA PRO A 150 9.41 9.47 28.12
C PRO A 150 8.61 10.40 29.03
N GLY A 151 7.33 10.08 29.24
CA GLY A 151 6.53 10.69 30.28
C GLY A 151 7.10 10.39 31.67
N PRO A 152 6.73 11.18 32.70
CA PRO A 152 7.15 10.92 34.07
C PRO A 152 6.71 9.51 34.48
N ARG A 153 7.67 8.62 34.75
CA ARG A 153 7.36 7.29 35.25
C ARG A 153 6.74 7.41 36.64
N VAL A 154 5.54 6.87 36.81
CA VAL A 154 4.99 6.65 38.15
C VAL A 154 5.84 5.54 38.76
N GLU A 155 6.71 5.89 39.70
CA GLU A 155 7.42 4.90 40.49
C GLU A 155 6.42 4.18 41.39
N ASP A 156 6.01 2.96 41.01
CA ASP A 156 5.39 2.03 41.95
C ASP A 156 6.46 1.62 42.97
N ARG A 157 6.60 2.43 44.01
CA ARG A 157 7.49 2.16 45.14
C ARG A 157 6.85 1.08 46.00
N THR A 158 7.15 -0.19 45.71
CA THR A 158 6.98 -1.25 46.69
C THR A 158 8.04 -1.11 47.79
N TRP A 159 7.65 -1.40 49.03
CA TRP A 159 8.42 -1.16 50.27
C TRP A 159 9.79 -1.89 50.33
N GLU A 160 10.04 -2.80 49.41
CA GLU A 160 11.24 -3.64 49.32
C GLU A 160 12.43 -2.95 48.61
N GLN A 161 12.27 -1.71 48.13
CA GLN A 161 13.25 -1.03 47.26
C GLN A 161 14.25 -0.11 47.99
N TYR A 162 14.38 -0.23 49.31
CA TYR A 162 15.23 0.66 50.14
C TYR A 162 16.72 0.23 50.23
N THR A 163 17.16 -0.74 49.45
CA THR A 163 18.57 -1.14 49.40
C THR A 163 19.28 -0.58 48.16
N ASP A 164 20.41 0.06 48.43
CA ASP A 164 21.25 0.86 47.54
C ASP A 164 21.67 0.18 46.23
N CYS A 165 21.88 1.04 45.22
CA CYS A 165 22.44 0.78 43.89
C CYS A 165 21.49 0.18 42.83
N ARG A 166 20.46 0.95 42.44
CA ARG A 166 19.84 0.74 41.11
C ARG A 166 20.76 1.29 40.02
N PRO A 167 21.11 0.52 38.97
CA PRO A 167 21.73 1.08 37.79
C PRO A 167 20.81 2.16 37.20
N GLN A 168 21.37 3.32 36.82
CA GLN A 168 20.60 4.36 36.14
C GLN A 168 20.01 3.75 34.86
N VAL A 169 18.68 3.68 34.80
CA VAL A 169 18.00 3.25 33.58
C VAL A 169 18.16 4.37 32.56
N PRO A 170 18.77 4.13 31.39
CA PRO A 170 18.94 5.18 30.40
C PRO A 170 17.57 5.71 29.94
N ASP A 171 17.49 7.02 29.69
CA ASP A 171 16.32 7.63 29.08
C ASP A 171 16.13 6.99 27.70
N LEU A 172 14.99 6.32 27.50
CA LEU A 172 14.65 5.69 26.23
C LEU A 172 13.95 6.70 25.32
N SER A 173 14.12 6.56 24.01
CA SER A 173 13.32 7.25 23.02
C SER A 173 12.95 6.30 21.89
N PHE A 174 12.06 6.73 21.00
CA PHE A 174 11.62 5.90 19.90
C PHE A 174 11.51 6.66 18.58
N ARG A 175 11.75 5.92 17.50
CA ARG A 175 11.59 6.35 16.11
C ARG A 175 10.50 5.50 15.46
N LEU A 176 9.74 6.11 14.56
CA LEU A 176 8.58 5.50 13.91
C LEU A 176 8.87 5.28 12.43
N CYS A 177 8.57 4.08 11.95
CA CYS A 177 8.53 3.76 10.53
C CYS A 177 7.10 3.37 10.16
N ALA A 178 6.40 4.26 9.48
CA ALA A 178 5.08 3.99 8.91
C ALA A 178 5.25 3.45 7.49
N ILE A 179 4.88 2.20 7.28
CA ILE A 179 4.83 1.59 5.95
C ILE A 179 3.46 1.92 5.37
N VAL A 180 3.45 2.74 4.33
CA VAL A 180 2.24 3.16 3.65
C VAL A 180 2.19 2.57 2.24
N THR A 181 0.99 2.22 1.80
CA THR A 181 0.73 1.55 0.52
C THR A 181 -0.42 2.22 -0.21
N ARG A 182 -0.42 2.15 -1.54
CA ARG A 182 -1.59 2.54 -2.35
C ARG A 182 -2.61 1.43 -2.33
N SER A 183 -3.90 1.77 -2.35
CA SER A 183 -4.99 0.83 -2.62
C SER A 183 -5.21 0.65 -4.14
N PRO A 184 -5.97 -0.38 -4.57
CA PRO A 184 -6.34 -0.54 -5.98
C PRO A 184 -7.15 0.63 -6.55
N LEU A 185 -7.78 1.44 -5.68
CA LEU A 185 -8.50 2.66 -6.05
C LEU A 185 -7.61 3.90 -6.02
N ASP A 186 -6.29 3.72 -5.92
CA ASP A 186 -5.29 4.79 -5.82
C ASP A 186 -5.58 5.71 -4.62
N LEU A 187 -5.83 5.10 -3.46
CA LEU A 187 -5.97 5.78 -2.18
C LEU A 187 -4.81 5.41 -1.24
N PRO A 188 -4.27 6.35 -0.45
CA PRO A 188 -3.22 6.05 0.51
C PRO A 188 -3.77 5.25 1.70
N LEU A 189 -3.06 4.19 2.09
CA LEU A 189 -3.39 3.31 3.21
C LEU A 189 -2.16 3.08 4.09
N LEU A 190 -2.39 2.90 5.39
CA LEU A 190 -1.35 2.45 6.32
C LEU A 190 -1.33 0.92 6.29
N TYR A 191 -0.18 0.33 6.00
CA TYR A 191 0.01 -1.12 6.09
C TYR A 191 0.48 -1.53 7.49
N LYS A 192 1.50 -0.85 8.00
CA LYS A 192 2.09 -1.17 9.30
C LYS A 192 2.78 0.04 9.90
N LEU A 193 2.70 0.18 11.22
CA LEU A 193 3.50 1.14 11.97
C LEU A 193 4.48 0.36 12.84
N VAL A 194 5.77 0.65 12.72
CA VAL A 194 6.82 -0.01 13.47
C VAL A 194 7.55 1.01 14.34
N CYS A 195 7.64 0.72 15.63
CA CYS A 195 8.45 1.49 16.56
C CYS A 195 9.80 0.83 16.75
N ARG A 196 10.82 1.68 16.85
CA ARG A 196 12.18 1.28 17.20
C ARG A 196 12.58 2.08 18.44
N VAL A 197 12.84 1.36 19.54
CA VAL A 197 13.20 1.95 20.83
C VAL A 197 14.71 1.84 21.04
N GLY A 198 15.33 2.88 21.60
CA GLY A 198 16.73 2.89 21.98
C GLY A 198 17.05 4.01 22.97
N VAL A 199 18.32 4.19 23.29
CA VAL A 199 18.77 5.26 24.21
C VAL A 199 18.57 6.63 23.56
N SER A 200 18.04 7.58 24.31
CA SER A 200 17.66 8.92 23.82
C SER A 200 18.82 9.83 23.43
N ASP A 201 20.00 9.58 23.99
CA ASP A 201 21.22 10.33 23.69
C ASP A 201 21.90 9.88 22.38
N ASP A 202 21.50 8.70 21.87
CA ASP A 202 22.03 8.11 20.66
C ASP A 202 21.04 8.20 19.48
N PRO A 203 21.54 8.43 18.25
CA PRO A 203 20.72 8.38 17.07
C PRO A 203 20.08 7.00 16.86
N LEU A 204 18.76 6.96 16.84
CA LEU A 204 18.01 5.73 16.56
C LEU A 204 18.10 5.39 15.08
N SER A 205 18.55 4.18 14.74
CA SER A 205 18.59 3.65 13.37
C SER A 205 17.67 2.44 13.18
N HIS A 206 17.23 2.19 11.95
CA HIS A 206 16.35 1.06 11.62
C HIS A 206 17.05 -0.31 11.65
N SER A 207 18.38 -0.35 11.64
CA SER A 207 19.18 -1.57 11.54
C SER A 207 19.52 -2.21 12.89
N HIS A 208 19.38 -1.50 14.01
CA HIS A 208 19.96 -1.92 15.31
C HIS A 208 18.98 -1.92 16.49
N SER A 209 17.68 -1.92 16.25
CA SER A 209 16.65 -1.76 17.30
C SER A 209 15.59 -2.86 17.24
N LEU A 210 14.97 -3.21 18.37
CA LEU A 210 13.85 -4.16 18.40
C LEU A 210 12.59 -3.51 17.84
N SER A 211 11.84 -4.24 17.01
CA SER A 211 10.55 -3.78 16.49
C SER A 211 9.45 -4.01 17.52
N GLN A 212 8.67 -2.97 17.81
CA GLN A 212 7.50 -3.03 18.68
C GLN A 212 6.32 -2.26 18.07
N SER A 213 5.10 -2.51 18.55
CA SER A 213 3.93 -1.69 18.22
C SER A 213 4.00 -0.32 18.91
N LEU A 214 3.31 0.68 18.34
CA LEU A 214 3.26 2.02 18.92
C LEU A 214 2.58 2.03 20.28
N GLU A 215 1.54 1.23 20.46
CA GLU A 215 0.81 1.13 21.73
C GLU A 215 1.72 0.65 22.86
N THR A 216 2.49 -0.42 22.61
CA THR A 216 3.45 -0.96 23.59
C THR A 216 4.56 0.04 23.87
N THR A 217 5.14 0.64 22.83
CA THR A 217 6.21 1.64 23.00
C THR A 217 5.73 2.87 23.76
N LEU A 218 4.52 3.38 23.50
CA LEU A 218 3.96 4.51 24.23
C LEU A 218 3.76 4.18 25.71
N LEU A 219 3.23 2.99 26.02
CA LEU A 219 3.06 2.52 27.39
C LEU A 219 4.41 2.42 28.13
N GLU A 220 5.42 1.78 27.51
CA GLU A 220 6.77 1.64 28.06
C GLU A 220 7.50 2.99 28.24
N CYS A 221 7.17 3.96 27.38
CA CYS A 221 7.65 5.35 27.48
C CYS A 221 6.82 6.20 28.46
N GLY A 222 5.90 5.62 29.24
CA GLY A 222 5.16 6.34 30.27
C GLY A 222 3.95 7.13 29.78
N PHE A 223 3.53 6.96 28.53
CA PHE A 223 2.28 7.52 27.99
C PHE A 223 1.11 6.57 28.28
N THR A 224 0.68 6.55 29.53
CA THR A 224 -0.36 5.62 30.03
C THR A 224 -1.79 6.07 29.73
N ASP A 225 -2.01 7.33 29.35
CA ASP A 225 -3.34 7.83 28.98
C ASP A 225 -3.77 7.29 27.60
N PRO A 226 -4.84 6.46 27.53
CA PRO A 226 -5.29 5.86 26.29
C PRO A 226 -5.83 6.89 25.28
N THR A 227 -6.27 8.07 25.72
CA THR A 227 -6.75 9.12 24.81
C THR A 227 -5.59 9.84 24.13
N MET A 228 -4.53 10.16 24.88
CA MET A 228 -3.27 10.66 24.33
C MET A 228 -2.63 9.64 23.38
N ALA A 229 -2.57 8.36 23.77
CA ALA A 229 -1.99 7.32 22.92
C ALA A 229 -2.72 7.19 21.58
N LYS A 230 -4.06 7.14 21.59
CA LYS A 230 -4.86 7.15 20.35
C LYS A 230 -4.64 8.40 19.50
N SER A 231 -4.49 9.55 20.15
CA SER A 231 -4.23 10.82 19.44
C SER A 231 -2.86 10.81 18.76
N LEU A 232 -1.84 10.25 19.40
CA LEU A 232 -0.52 10.06 18.80
C LEU A 232 -0.52 9.04 17.66
N CYS A 233 -1.23 7.91 17.81
CA CYS A 233 -1.40 6.94 16.73
C CYS A 233 -2.06 7.59 15.51
N ARG A 234 -3.12 8.39 15.72
CA ARG A 234 -3.80 9.12 14.65
C ARG A 234 -2.91 10.17 14.02
N LEU A 235 -2.13 10.91 14.81
CA LEU A 235 -1.19 11.90 14.31
C LEU A 235 -0.09 11.26 13.43
N ALA A 236 0.47 10.12 13.84
CA ALA A 236 1.41 9.36 13.03
C ALA A 236 0.78 8.89 11.72
N LEU A 237 -0.43 8.32 11.79
CA LEU A 237 -1.18 7.83 10.63
C LEU A 237 -1.47 8.96 9.64
N ASP A 238 -2.12 10.04 10.08
CA ASP A 238 -2.51 11.15 9.22
C ASP A 238 -1.30 11.81 8.55
N THR A 239 -0.18 11.92 9.27
CA THR A 239 1.08 12.47 8.72
C THR A 239 1.70 11.53 7.69
N ALA A 240 1.75 10.23 7.96
CA ALA A 240 2.31 9.24 7.03
C ALA A 240 1.48 9.12 5.74
N LEU A 241 0.13 9.12 5.86
CA LEU A 241 -0.76 9.12 4.70
C LEU A 241 -0.61 10.41 3.89
N SER A 242 -0.44 11.57 4.55
CA SER A 242 -0.18 12.84 3.86
C SER A 242 1.14 12.80 3.07
N CYS A 243 2.17 12.13 3.59
CA CYS A 243 3.41 11.92 2.85
C CYS A 243 3.19 11.08 1.59
N LEU A 244 2.38 10.02 1.67
CA LEU A 244 2.02 9.21 0.50
C LEU A 244 1.20 10.01 -0.50
N CYS A 245 0.29 10.89 -0.07
CA CYS A 245 -0.43 11.81 -0.97
C CYS A 245 0.55 12.67 -1.78
N VAL A 246 1.58 13.24 -1.14
CA VAL A 246 2.61 14.02 -1.84
C VAL A 246 3.35 13.17 -2.87
N VAL A 247 3.66 11.91 -2.52
CA VAL A 247 4.28 10.96 -3.46
C VAL A 247 3.38 10.73 -4.67
N MET A 248 2.10 10.44 -4.44
CA MET A 248 1.11 10.18 -5.47
C MET A 248 0.90 11.38 -6.40
N GLU A 249 0.75 12.57 -5.84
CA GLU A 249 0.57 13.83 -6.59
C GLU A 249 1.83 14.21 -7.37
N THR A 250 3.02 13.97 -6.82
CA THR A 250 4.26 14.26 -7.54
C THR A 250 4.40 13.31 -8.72
N GLU A 251 4.17 12.00 -8.53
CA GLU A 251 4.27 11.00 -9.60
C GLU A 251 3.22 11.18 -10.70
N SER A 252 2.02 11.64 -10.39
CA SER A 252 0.98 11.90 -11.40
C SER A 252 1.38 13.03 -12.36
N ASN A 253 2.23 13.95 -11.92
CA ASN A 253 2.80 15.03 -12.71
C ASN A 253 4.10 14.65 -13.43
N MET A 254 4.62 13.42 -13.23
CA MET A 254 5.82 12.95 -13.90
C MET A 254 5.54 12.26 -15.24
N SER A 255 6.45 12.44 -16.19
CA SER A 255 6.45 11.67 -17.44
C SER A 255 6.73 10.18 -17.18
N ALA A 256 6.38 9.33 -18.14
CA ALA A 256 6.67 7.89 -18.05
C ALA A 256 8.19 7.64 -17.93
N GLU A 257 9.00 8.42 -18.64
CA GLU A 257 10.46 8.32 -18.62
C GLU A 257 11.01 8.70 -17.24
N GLN A 258 10.48 9.76 -16.62
CA GLN A 258 10.86 10.17 -15.27
C GLN A 258 10.52 9.12 -14.21
N ARG A 259 9.37 8.43 -14.37
CA ARG A 259 8.97 7.31 -13.52
C ARG A 259 9.76 6.03 -13.81
N GLY A 260 10.52 5.95 -14.89
CA GLY A 260 11.23 4.73 -15.31
C GLY A 260 10.35 3.71 -16.04
N GLY A 261 9.19 4.14 -16.56
CA GLY A 261 8.26 3.34 -17.34
C GLY A 261 6.82 3.84 -17.20
N ALA A 262 5.96 3.54 -18.20
CA ALA A 262 4.55 3.93 -18.16
C ALA A 262 3.80 3.22 -17.02
N GLY A 263 4.18 1.97 -16.74
CA GLY A 263 3.63 1.15 -15.66
C GLY A 263 4.28 1.36 -14.29
N ALA A 264 5.29 2.23 -14.16
CA ALA A 264 5.98 2.44 -12.90
C ALA A 264 5.23 3.41 -11.98
N GLN A 265 5.01 3.01 -10.73
CA GLN A 265 4.56 3.88 -9.64
C GLN A 265 5.07 3.35 -8.31
N THR A 266 5.19 4.20 -7.29
CA THR A 266 5.53 3.73 -5.94
C THR A 266 4.27 3.17 -5.27
N ASP A 267 4.17 1.84 -5.21
CA ASP A 267 3.05 1.16 -4.54
C ASP A 267 3.20 1.15 -3.02
N MET A 268 4.42 1.14 -2.51
CA MET A 268 4.73 1.11 -1.08
C MET A 268 5.98 1.95 -0.77
N ILE A 269 5.96 2.66 0.36
CA ILE A 269 7.10 3.44 0.83
C ILE A 269 7.13 3.51 2.36
N GLY A 270 8.34 3.54 2.93
CA GLY A 270 8.55 3.71 4.37
C GLY A 270 8.64 5.19 4.68
N VAL A 271 7.72 5.69 5.49
CA VAL A 271 7.75 7.05 6.03
C VAL A 271 8.40 6.99 7.39
N ASP A 272 9.56 7.61 7.49
CA ASP A 272 10.33 7.62 8.70
C ASP A 272 10.11 8.93 9.44
N LEU A 273 9.66 8.84 10.69
CA LEU A 273 9.21 9.98 11.46
C LEU A 273 9.59 9.87 12.93
N LEU A 274 9.70 11.03 13.54
CA LEU A 274 10.01 11.21 14.95
C LEU A 274 8.94 12.09 15.57
N PHE A 275 8.52 11.79 16.80
CA PHE A 275 7.79 12.78 17.58
C PHE A 275 8.77 13.69 18.28
N THR A 276 8.49 14.99 18.24
CA THR A 276 9.24 16.04 18.94
C THR A 276 8.26 16.85 19.79
N MET A 277 8.78 17.56 20.79
CA MET A 277 7.98 18.43 21.66
C MET A 277 8.35 19.88 21.41
N ASP A 278 7.39 20.69 20.98
CA ASP A 278 7.52 22.16 20.90
C ASP A 278 6.58 22.79 21.93
N GLY A 279 7.16 23.29 23.02
CA GLY A 279 6.41 23.72 24.20
C GLY A 279 5.60 22.57 24.79
N SER A 280 4.27 22.66 24.71
CA SER A 280 3.33 21.63 25.16
C SER A 280 2.72 20.79 24.04
N ILE A 281 3.14 21.01 22.78
CA ILE A 281 2.56 20.37 21.60
C ILE A 281 3.52 19.31 21.05
N ILE A 282 3.04 18.08 20.93
CA ILE A 282 3.78 17.00 20.26
C ILE A 282 3.59 17.14 18.76
N ARG A 283 4.69 17.17 18.00
CA ARG A 283 4.67 17.28 16.54
C ARG A 283 5.46 16.16 15.86
N PRO A 284 4.94 15.59 14.76
CA PRO A 284 5.68 14.65 13.95
C PRO A 284 6.67 15.41 13.06
N VAL A 285 7.89 14.90 12.95
CA VAL A 285 8.93 15.39 12.05
C VAL A 285 9.35 14.24 11.16
N ILE A 286 9.22 14.43 9.84
CA ILE A 286 9.61 13.41 8.86
C ILE A 286 11.12 13.44 8.68
N LEU A 287 11.78 12.32 8.90
CA LEU A 287 13.23 12.15 8.76
C LEU A 287 13.63 11.67 7.36
N GLY A 288 12.73 11.02 6.63
CA GLY A 288 12.98 10.59 5.27
C GLY A 288 11.89 9.70 4.71
N LEU A 289 11.95 9.48 3.40
CA LEU A 289 11.17 8.46 2.70
C LEU A 289 12.12 7.36 2.24
N HIS A 290 11.71 6.11 2.44
CA HIS A 290 12.58 4.95 2.24
C HIS A 290 11.89 3.93 1.34
N PRO A 291 12.20 3.93 0.03
CA PRO A 291 11.64 2.96 -0.92
C PRO A 291 12.05 1.50 -0.64
N SER A 292 13.20 1.27 0.02
CA SER A 292 13.77 -0.06 0.24
C SER A 292 13.59 -0.61 1.68
N LEU A 293 13.38 0.25 2.68
CA LEU A 293 13.27 -0.17 4.09
C LEU A 293 11.94 -0.88 4.41
N CYS A 294 10.90 -0.70 3.60
CA CYS A 294 9.57 -1.28 3.82
C CYS A 294 9.58 -2.80 3.96
N LEU A 295 10.50 -3.47 3.24
CA LEU A 295 10.59 -4.92 3.26
C LEU A 295 11.32 -5.41 4.51
N HIS A 296 12.43 -4.77 4.89
CA HIS A 296 13.24 -5.18 6.04
C HIS A 296 12.46 -5.14 7.37
N SER A 297 11.63 -4.12 7.58
CA SER A 297 10.80 -3.99 8.79
C SER A 297 9.54 -4.87 8.77
N SER A 298 9.15 -5.40 7.60
CA SER A 298 7.97 -6.27 7.44
C SER A 298 8.25 -7.75 7.76
N PHE A 299 9.50 -8.23 7.60
CA PHE A 299 9.83 -9.67 7.75
C PHE A 299 10.28 -10.09 9.16
N GLN A 300 10.66 -9.16 10.03
CA GLN A 300 11.37 -9.49 11.28
C GLN A 300 10.47 -10.08 12.39
N GLU A 301 9.15 -10.06 12.24
CA GLU A 301 8.19 -10.54 13.25
C GLU A 301 7.88 -12.05 13.19
N ARG A 302 8.47 -12.80 12.26
CA ARG A 302 8.19 -14.25 12.13
C ARG A 302 8.83 -15.14 13.21
N GLY A 303 9.29 -14.55 14.31
CA GLY A 303 10.16 -15.19 15.29
C GLY A 303 9.69 -15.16 16.74
N MET A 304 8.39 -15.26 17.04
CA MET A 304 7.91 -15.84 18.31
C MET A 304 6.38 -16.00 18.25
N GLY A 305 5.91 -17.20 18.55
CA GLY A 305 4.49 -17.55 18.44
C GLY A 305 3.62 -16.67 19.33
N MET A 306 2.64 -16.00 18.72
CA MET A 306 1.35 -15.72 19.34
C MET A 306 0.27 -15.87 18.27
N GLU A 307 -0.50 -16.95 18.41
CA GLU A 307 -1.92 -16.91 18.09
C GLU A 307 -2.59 -15.95 19.08
N GLY A 308 -3.39 -15.00 18.58
CA GLY A 308 -4.33 -14.22 19.39
C GLY A 308 -3.99 -12.74 19.55
N CYS A 309 -4.65 -11.88 18.78
CA CYS A 309 -5.71 -10.98 19.25
C CYS A 309 -6.15 -10.12 18.06
N ASP A 310 -7.31 -10.43 17.51
CA ASP A 310 -7.90 -9.75 16.36
C ASP A 310 -8.63 -8.47 16.82
N SER A 311 -7.90 -7.58 17.50
CA SER A 311 -8.44 -6.33 18.02
C SER A 311 -7.62 -5.13 17.53
N GLY A 312 -7.92 -4.68 16.32
CA GLY A 312 -7.42 -3.42 15.77
C GLY A 312 -7.12 -3.46 14.27
N ILE A 313 -6.81 -2.27 13.74
CA ILE A 313 -6.49 -1.95 12.32
C ILE A 313 -5.46 -2.92 11.68
N GLU A 314 -4.71 -3.66 12.48
CA GLU A 314 -3.70 -4.63 12.06
C GLU A 314 -4.28 -5.91 11.42
N GLY A 315 -5.48 -6.36 11.80
CA GLY A 315 -6.11 -7.58 11.26
C GLY A 315 -6.49 -7.46 9.77
N TRP A 316 -6.82 -6.25 9.31
CA TRP A 316 -7.13 -5.97 7.91
C TRP A 316 -5.90 -5.81 7.02
N SER A 317 -4.75 -5.49 7.60
CA SER A 317 -3.64 -4.93 6.82
C SER A 317 -2.78 -5.99 6.14
N ARG A 318 -2.69 -7.22 6.69
CA ARG A 318 -1.83 -8.31 6.17
C ARG A 318 -2.17 -8.75 4.74
N GLY A 319 -3.43 -8.68 4.32
CA GLY A 319 -3.86 -9.07 2.98
C GLY A 319 -3.67 -7.99 1.90
N THR A 320 -3.36 -6.75 2.29
CA THR A 320 -3.45 -5.59 1.39
C THR A 320 -2.13 -5.20 0.71
N LEU A 321 -0.97 -5.62 1.25
CA LEU A 321 0.34 -5.19 0.75
C LEU A 321 0.55 -5.53 -0.73
N LEU A 322 0.10 -6.71 -1.17
CA LEU A 322 0.22 -7.14 -2.55
C LEU A 322 -1.04 -6.86 -3.39
N LEU A 323 -2.11 -6.36 -2.78
CA LEU A 323 -3.41 -6.24 -3.46
C LEU A 323 -3.32 -5.30 -4.67
N THR A 324 -2.70 -4.14 -4.49
CA THR A 324 -2.50 -3.15 -5.57
C THR A 324 -1.60 -3.65 -6.68
N PRO A 325 -0.36 -4.13 -6.43
CA PRO A 325 0.49 -4.64 -7.51
C PRO A 325 -0.13 -5.85 -8.22
N LEU A 326 -0.85 -6.73 -7.50
CA LEU A 326 -1.58 -7.85 -8.12
C LEU A 326 -2.73 -7.36 -9.00
N THR A 327 -3.55 -6.44 -8.51
CA THR A 327 -4.70 -5.90 -9.27
C THR A 327 -4.23 -5.22 -10.55
N ARG A 328 -3.17 -4.42 -10.48
CA ARG A 328 -2.58 -3.74 -11.65
C ARG A 328 -2.00 -4.74 -12.64
N SER A 329 -1.30 -5.77 -12.14
CA SER A 329 -0.77 -6.86 -12.99
C SER A 329 -1.89 -7.61 -13.71
N GLN A 330 -2.98 -7.94 -13.00
CA GLN A 330 -4.16 -8.56 -13.57
C GLN A 330 -4.80 -7.66 -14.64
N TYR A 331 -4.98 -6.37 -14.35
CA TYR A 331 -5.49 -5.39 -15.32
C TYR A 331 -4.67 -5.39 -16.61
N TYR A 332 -3.34 -5.33 -16.48
CA TYR A 332 -2.42 -5.33 -17.62
C TYR A 332 -2.52 -6.62 -18.44
N LEU A 333 -2.62 -7.78 -17.79
CA LEU A 333 -2.80 -9.08 -18.48
C LEU A 333 -4.14 -9.18 -19.22
N MET A 334 -5.18 -8.55 -18.66
CA MET A 334 -6.52 -8.54 -19.24
C MET A 334 -6.70 -7.51 -20.34
N GLN A 335 -5.85 -6.48 -20.41
CA GLN A 335 -5.98 -5.39 -21.37
C GLN A 335 -6.01 -5.90 -22.83
N GLY A 336 -7.07 -5.54 -23.57
CA GLY A 336 -7.24 -5.92 -24.98
C GLY A 336 -7.71 -7.36 -25.21
N LYS A 337 -7.91 -8.15 -24.14
CA LYS A 337 -8.47 -9.50 -24.24
C LYS A 337 -9.94 -9.47 -24.64
N THR A 338 -10.34 -10.46 -25.43
CA THR A 338 -11.71 -10.65 -25.87
C THR A 338 -12.39 -11.70 -25.00
N VAL A 339 -13.45 -11.34 -24.29
CA VAL A 339 -14.18 -12.25 -23.39
C VAL A 339 -15.60 -12.44 -23.91
N LEU A 340 -15.98 -13.70 -24.11
CA LEU A 340 -17.36 -14.09 -24.38
C LEU A 340 -18.12 -14.24 -23.06
N VAL A 341 -19.25 -13.56 -22.93
CA VAL A 341 -20.15 -13.64 -21.78
C VAL A 341 -21.46 -14.28 -22.22
N VAL A 342 -21.84 -15.38 -21.59
CA VAL A 342 -23.13 -16.06 -21.81
C VAL A 342 -24.06 -15.73 -20.65
N GLY A 343 -25.15 -15.03 -20.93
CA GLY A 343 -26.10 -14.52 -19.95
C GLY A 343 -25.58 -13.25 -19.27
N ALA A 344 -26.28 -12.14 -19.48
CA ALA A 344 -25.82 -10.78 -19.19
C ALA A 344 -25.89 -10.37 -17.70
N GLY A 345 -26.48 -11.21 -16.85
CA GLY A 345 -26.73 -10.84 -15.46
C GLY A 345 -28.01 -10.02 -15.29
N GLY A 346 -28.39 -9.73 -14.05
CA GLY A 346 -29.40 -8.70 -13.77
C GLY A 346 -28.79 -7.30 -13.65
N HIS A 347 -29.62 -6.28 -13.42
CA HIS A 347 -29.16 -4.89 -13.19
C HIS A 347 -28.15 -4.76 -12.02
N SER A 348 -28.19 -5.68 -11.05
CA SER A 348 -27.20 -5.78 -9.97
C SER A 348 -25.76 -6.01 -10.45
N LYS A 349 -25.55 -6.47 -11.69
CA LYS A 349 -24.23 -6.70 -12.31
C LYS A 349 -23.73 -5.50 -13.11
N LYS A 350 -24.44 -4.37 -13.15
CA LYS A 350 -24.06 -3.16 -13.90
C LYS A 350 -22.64 -2.67 -13.61
N PHE A 351 -22.16 -2.83 -12.37
CA PHE A 351 -20.80 -2.44 -12.00
C PHE A 351 -19.75 -3.26 -12.74
N ILE A 352 -19.98 -4.57 -12.97
CA ILE A 352 -19.03 -5.45 -13.67
C ILE A 352 -18.86 -5.00 -15.12
N TRP A 353 -19.95 -4.66 -15.80
CA TRP A 353 -19.93 -4.15 -17.17
C TRP A 353 -19.14 -2.83 -17.28
N LYS A 354 -19.27 -1.94 -16.29
CA LYS A 354 -18.47 -0.72 -16.22
C LYS A 354 -16.98 -1.04 -16.00
N THR A 355 -16.67 -1.96 -15.09
CA THR A 355 -15.29 -2.39 -14.80
C THR A 355 -14.65 -3.06 -16.01
N ALA A 356 -15.36 -3.93 -16.74
CA ALA A 356 -14.86 -4.58 -17.94
C ALA A 356 -14.41 -3.57 -19.01
N LYS A 357 -15.18 -2.50 -19.20
CA LYS A 357 -14.81 -1.38 -20.08
C LYS A 357 -13.58 -0.63 -19.57
N GLN A 358 -13.49 -0.38 -18.25
CA GLN A 358 -12.28 0.21 -17.65
C GLN A 358 -11.05 -0.67 -17.91
N TYR A 359 -11.22 -2.00 -17.90
CA TYR A 359 -10.17 -2.98 -18.18
C TYR A 359 -9.81 -3.07 -19.67
N LYS A 360 -10.46 -2.27 -20.52
CA LYS A 360 -10.29 -2.28 -21.97
C LYS A 360 -10.44 -3.69 -22.54
N LEU A 361 -11.35 -4.46 -21.94
CA LEU A 361 -11.76 -5.75 -22.46
C LEU A 361 -12.67 -5.52 -23.66
N LYS A 362 -12.52 -6.38 -24.66
CA LYS A 362 -13.51 -6.52 -25.73
C LYS A 362 -14.52 -7.56 -25.29
N ILE A 363 -15.79 -7.20 -25.18
CA ILE A 363 -16.82 -8.11 -24.71
C ILE A 363 -17.74 -8.53 -25.85
N LEU A 364 -17.87 -9.85 -25.98
CA LEU A 364 -18.87 -10.50 -26.83
C LEU A 364 -19.97 -10.98 -25.90
N LEU A 365 -21.22 -10.57 -26.09
CA LEU A 365 -22.32 -10.96 -25.21
C LEU A 365 -23.34 -11.81 -25.96
N VAL A 366 -23.78 -12.88 -25.32
CA VAL A 366 -24.94 -13.69 -25.71
C VAL A 366 -25.98 -13.55 -24.61
N ASP A 367 -27.18 -13.07 -24.95
CA ASP A 367 -28.29 -12.95 -23.99
C ASP A 367 -29.64 -13.17 -24.68
N SER A 368 -30.69 -13.49 -23.92
CA SER A 368 -32.04 -13.65 -24.44
C SER A 368 -32.77 -12.33 -24.65
N ASP A 369 -32.47 -11.31 -23.85
CA ASP A 369 -33.16 -10.02 -23.92
C ASP A 369 -32.38 -9.02 -24.80
N PRO A 370 -32.87 -8.71 -26.01
CA PRO A 370 -32.22 -7.70 -26.86
C PRO A 370 -32.27 -6.28 -26.28
N ALA A 371 -33.22 -6.00 -25.37
CA ALA A 371 -33.35 -4.72 -24.69
C ALA A 371 -32.49 -4.63 -23.40
N HIS A 372 -31.71 -5.66 -23.08
CA HIS A 372 -30.89 -5.68 -21.88
C HIS A 372 -29.87 -4.54 -21.89
N PHE A 373 -29.71 -3.82 -20.76
CA PHE A 373 -28.84 -2.63 -20.70
C PHE A 373 -27.38 -2.89 -21.10
N ALA A 374 -26.90 -4.11 -20.92
CA ALA A 374 -25.53 -4.49 -21.27
C ALA A 374 -25.31 -4.58 -22.78
N SER A 375 -26.34 -4.78 -23.60
CA SER A 375 -26.21 -4.87 -25.06
C SER A 375 -25.62 -3.60 -25.69
N GLN A 376 -25.83 -2.45 -25.04
CA GLN A 376 -25.28 -1.15 -25.44
C GLN A 376 -23.87 -0.88 -24.90
N LEU A 377 -23.34 -1.74 -24.03
CA LEU A 377 -22.06 -1.57 -23.35
C LEU A 377 -20.96 -2.51 -23.88
N VAL A 378 -21.30 -3.42 -24.80
CA VAL A 378 -20.43 -4.47 -25.33
C VAL A 378 -20.05 -4.21 -26.78
N ASP A 379 -19.00 -4.88 -27.25
CA ASP A 379 -18.48 -4.72 -28.61
C ASP A 379 -19.36 -5.44 -29.64
N HIS A 380 -19.82 -6.65 -29.29
CA HIS A 380 -20.73 -7.43 -30.12
C HIS A 380 -21.78 -8.12 -29.27
N PHE A 381 -22.98 -8.24 -29.83
CA PHE A 381 -24.12 -8.82 -29.16
C PHE A 381 -24.83 -9.83 -30.06
N LEU A 382 -25.06 -11.03 -29.54
CA LEU A 382 -25.88 -12.07 -30.14
C LEU A 382 -27.17 -12.24 -29.32
N PRO A 383 -28.32 -11.77 -29.82
CA PRO A 383 -29.61 -12.08 -29.20
C PRO A 383 -29.95 -13.55 -29.46
N LEU A 384 -30.19 -14.30 -28.39
CA LEU A 384 -30.62 -15.70 -28.43
C LEU A 384 -31.86 -15.86 -27.56
N PRO A 385 -33.08 -15.55 -28.08
CA PRO A 385 -34.30 -15.49 -27.28
C PRO A 385 -34.63 -16.80 -26.52
N ASP A 386 -34.21 -17.94 -27.06
CA ASP A 386 -34.39 -19.26 -26.48
C ASP A 386 -33.26 -19.70 -25.53
N LEU A 387 -32.31 -18.81 -25.19
CA LEU A 387 -31.21 -19.06 -24.25
C LEU A 387 -31.66 -19.66 -22.89
N PRO A 388 -32.81 -19.29 -22.29
CA PRO A 388 -33.25 -19.88 -21.02
C PRO A 388 -33.65 -21.36 -21.11
N ASP A 389 -33.86 -21.90 -22.33
CA ASP A 389 -34.15 -23.32 -22.54
C ASP A 389 -32.88 -24.16 -22.55
N HIS A 390 -32.37 -24.47 -21.36
CA HIS A 390 -31.12 -25.22 -21.17
C HIS A 390 -31.17 -26.68 -21.63
N ARG A 391 -32.33 -27.19 -22.08
CA ARG A 391 -32.40 -28.49 -22.77
C ARG A 391 -31.75 -28.43 -24.15
N ARG A 392 -31.51 -27.21 -24.65
CA ARG A 392 -30.98 -26.92 -25.99
C ARG A 392 -29.56 -26.38 -25.95
N ASP A 393 -28.86 -26.47 -24.82
CA ASP A 393 -27.49 -25.97 -24.65
C ASP A 393 -26.53 -26.46 -25.76
N ASP A 394 -26.64 -27.71 -26.23
CA ASP A 394 -25.83 -28.21 -27.35
C ASP A 394 -26.10 -27.46 -28.67
N GLN A 395 -27.36 -27.13 -28.94
CA GLN A 395 -27.78 -26.36 -30.12
C GLN A 395 -27.36 -24.89 -29.97
N HIS A 396 -27.54 -24.31 -28.78
CA HIS A 396 -27.09 -22.96 -28.47
C HIS A 396 -25.57 -22.84 -28.63
N CYS A 397 -24.81 -23.82 -28.14
CA CYS A 397 -23.35 -23.87 -28.31
C CYS A 397 -22.96 -23.84 -29.79
N SER A 398 -23.60 -24.64 -30.64
CA SER A 398 -23.37 -24.60 -32.10
C SER A 398 -23.66 -23.23 -32.69
N ARG A 399 -24.82 -22.63 -32.33
CA ARG A 399 -25.19 -21.29 -32.82
C ARG A 399 -24.20 -20.21 -32.41
N ILE A 400 -23.69 -20.21 -31.17
CA ILE A 400 -22.72 -19.18 -30.77
C ILE A 400 -21.39 -19.42 -31.50
N CYS A 401 -20.97 -20.68 -31.69
CA CYS A 401 -19.75 -20.98 -32.45
C CYS A 401 -19.85 -20.55 -33.91
N ASP A 402 -20.99 -20.81 -34.57
CA ASP A 402 -21.25 -20.38 -35.94
C ASP A 402 -21.27 -18.85 -36.06
N TRP A 403 -21.86 -18.17 -35.09
CA TRP A 403 -21.85 -16.71 -35.01
C TRP A 403 -20.43 -16.13 -34.87
N LEU A 404 -19.62 -16.71 -33.98
CA LEU A 404 -18.23 -16.30 -33.80
C LEU A 404 -17.41 -16.51 -35.07
N LEU A 405 -17.56 -17.68 -35.72
CA LEU A 405 -16.86 -18.01 -36.96
C LEU A 405 -17.27 -17.08 -38.11
N SER A 406 -18.57 -16.90 -38.35
CA SER A 406 -19.09 -16.04 -39.42
C SER A 406 -18.73 -14.56 -39.22
N SER A 407 -18.61 -14.12 -37.97
CA SER A 407 -18.21 -12.76 -37.61
C SER A 407 -16.69 -12.58 -37.50
N SER A 408 -15.89 -13.62 -37.75
CA SER A 408 -14.42 -13.62 -37.56
C SER A 408 -13.99 -13.20 -36.14
N LEU A 409 -14.80 -13.52 -35.13
CA LEU A 409 -14.57 -13.21 -33.73
C LEU A 409 -13.88 -14.40 -33.04
N ARG A 410 -12.86 -14.11 -32.22
CA ARG A 410 -12.10 -15.11 -31.47
C ARG A 410 -11.95 -14.69 -30.02
N PRO A 411 -12.77 -15.23 -29.09
CA PRO A 411 -12.61 -14.94 -27.68
C PRO A 411 -11.34 -15.59 -27.12
N ASP A 412 -10.65 -14.90 -26.22
CA ASP A 412 -9.57 -15.43 -25.38
C ASP A 412 -10.11 -16.27 -24.19
N GLY A 413 -11.38 -16.08 -23.83
CA GLY A 413 -12.05 -16.80 -22.74
C GLY A 413 -13.56 -16.67 -22.79
N CYS A 414 -14.28 -17.56 -22.10
CA CYS A 414 -15.74 -17.57 -22.04
C CYS A 414 -16.23 -17.75 -20.59
N VAL A 415 -17.20 -16.96 -20.17
CA VAL A 415 -17.71 -16.89 -18.79
C VAL A 415 -19.23 -16.68 -18.76
N CYS A 416 -19.86 -16.91 -17.62
CA CYS A 416 -21.26 -16.57 -17.36
C CYS A 416 -21.43 -16.01 -15.95
N PHE A 417 -22.48 -15.21 -15.73
CA PHE A 417 -22.80 -14.68 -14.39
C PHE A 417 -23.69 -15.59 -13.54
N TRP A 418 -24.50 -16.42 -14.20
CA TRP A 418 -25.52 -17.22 -13.55
C TRP A 418 -25.28 -18.71 -13.73
N ASP A 419 -25.61 -19.43 -12.67
CA ASP A 419 -25.56 -20.87 -12.47
C ASP A 419 -26.28 -21.62 -13.60
N GLU A 420 -27.31 -21.01 -14.18
CA GLU A 420 -28.09 -21.65 -15.23
C GLU A 420 -27.29 -21.84 -16.53
N CYS A 421 -26.43 -20.88 -16.86
CA CYS A 421 -25.64 -20.88 -18.10
C CYS A 421 -24.29 -21.62 -17.98
N VAL A 422 -23.94 -22.19 -16.82
CA VAL A 422 -22.61 -22.80 -16.59
C VAL A 422 -22.34 -24.00 -17.50
N VAL A 423 -23.37 -24.80 -17.81
CA VAL A 423 -23.25 -25.96 -18.70
C VAL A 423 -23.00 -25.49 -20.13
N LEU A 424 -23.85 -24.61 -20.68
CA LEU A 424 -23.64 -23.97 -21.98
C LEU A 424 -22.24 -23.32 -22.09
N THR A 425 -21.83 -22.57 -21.08
CA THR A 425 -20.51 -21.92 -21.03
C THR A 425 -19.38 -22.93 -21.13
N SER A 426 -19.46 -24.05 -20.39
CA SER A 426 -18.47 -25.12 -20.47
C SER A 426 -18.43 -25.82 -21.83
N LEU A 427 -19.58 -26.01 -22.48
CA LEU A 427 -19.67 -26.59 -23.82
C LEU A 427 -19.03 -25.67 -24.87
N VAL A 428 -19.24 -24.36 -24.74
CA VAL A 428 -18.62 -23.37 -25.62
C VAL A 428 -17.11 -23.34 -25.40
N CYS A 429 -16.64 -23.37 -24.15
CA CYS A 429 -15.20 -23.46 -23.86
C CYS A 429 -14.58 -24.70 -24.50
N ASP A 430 -15.18 -25.87 -24.31
CA ASP A 430 -14.70 -27.15 -24.84
C ASP A 430 -14.63 -27.12 -26.38
N ARG A 431 -15.70 -26.66 -27.04
CA ARG A 431 -15.78 -26.57 -28.50
C ARG A 431 -14.79 -25.59 -29.11
N LEU A 432 -14.46 -24.50 -28.40
CA LEU A 432 -13.51 -23.49 -28.84
C LEU A 432 -12.06 -23.77 -28.38
N GLY A 433 -11.82 -24.83 -27.60
CA GLY A 433 -10.51 -25.13 -27.02
C GLY A 433 -10.05 -24.10 -25.99
N LEU A 434 -10.97 -23.40 -25.34
CA LEU A 434 -10.68 -22.41 -24.30
C LEU A 434 -10.44 -23.11 -22.94
N ARG A 435 -9.72 -22.43 -22.05
CA ARG A 435 -9.53 -22.91 -20.68
C ARG A 435 -10.86 -22.89 -19.94
N GLY A 436 -11.24 -24.04 -19.36
CA GLY A 436 -12.43 -24.17 -18.55
C GLY A 436 -12.57 -25.58 -17.96
N PRO A 437 -13.47 -25.75 -16.98
CA PRO A 437 -13.83 -27.06 -16.47
C PRO A 437 -14.55 -27.87 -17.57
N PRO A 438 -14.31 -29.20 -17.66
CA PRO A 438 -14.95 -30.02 -18.67
C PRO A 438 -16.47 -30.11 -18.46
N PRO A 439 -17.28 -30.19 -19.53
CA PRO A 439 -18.75 -30.16 -19.42
C PRO A 439 -19.35 -31.19 -18.47
N GLU A 440 -18.78 -32.40 -18.41
CA GLU A 440 -19.31 -33.45 -17.52
C GLU A 440 -19.09 -33.12 -16.04
N ALA A 441 -17.96 -32.49 -15.68
CA ALA A 441 -17.73 -32.05 -14.30
C ALA A 441 -18.73 -30.97 -13.89
N ILE A 442 -19.04 -30.04 -14.80
CA ILE A 442 -20.04 -28.99 -14.55
C ILE A 442 -21.46 -29.56 -14.45
N ARG A 443 -21.82 -30.54 -15.29
CA ARG A 443 -23.12 -31.23 -15.21
C ARG A 443 -23.30 -31.94 -13.85
N ILE A 444 -22.25 -32.59 -13.35
CA ILE A 444 -22.26 -33.20 -12.01
C ILE A 444 -22.45 -32.12 -10.92
N ALA A 445 -21.71 -31.00 -11.02
CA ALA A 445 -21.74 -29.91 -10.06
C ALA A 445 -23.08 -29.14 -10.03
N LYS A 446 -23.75 -28.98 -11.18
CA LYS A 446 -25.04 -28.27 -11.28
C LYS A 446 -26.16 -28.97 -10.52
N GLU A 447 -26.13 -30.30 -10.46
CA GLU A 447 -27.14 -31.10 -9.79
C GLU A 447 -26.70 -31.52 -8.38
N LYS A 448 -27.34 -30.95 -7.34
CA LYS A 448 -27.06 -31.26 -5.92
C LYS A 448 -26.98 -32.78 -5.64
N SER A 449 -27.91 -33.56 -6.21
CA SER A 449 -27.96 -35.02 -6.01
C SER A 449 -26.80 -35.76 -6.69
N ARG A 450 -26.35 -35.32 -7.87
CA ARG A 450 -25.20 -35.89 -8.58
C ARG A 450 -23.91 -35.49 -7.87
N THR A 451 -23.79 -34.23 -7.44
CA THR A 451 -22.67 -33.75 -6.62
C THR A 451 -22.51 -34.58 -5.36
N HIS A 452 -23.59 -34.78 -4.58
CA HIS A 452 -23.55 -35.57 -3.36
C HIS A 452 -23.12 -37.02 -3.61
N ARG A 453 -23.69 -37.67 -4.64
CA ARG A 453 -23.29 -39.04 -5.03
C ARG A 453 -21.83 -39.11 -5.47
N HIS A 454 -21.35 -38.12 -6.22
CA HIS A 454 -19.96 -38.06 -6.66
C HIS A 454 -19.00 -37.93 -5.47
N LEU A 455 -19.29 -37.02 -4.53
CA LEU A 455 -18.49 -36.85 -3.30
C LEU A 455 -18.52 -38.10 -2.41
N LEU A 456 -19.67 -38.75 -2.23
CA LEU A 456 -19.77 -40.03 -1.53
C LEU A 456 -18.97 -41.14 -2.22
N GLY A 457 -18.97 -41.17 -3.57
CA GLY A 457 -18.16 -42.10 -4.35
C GLY A 457 -16.66 -41.89 -4.14
N LEU A 458 -16.22 -40.63 -4.10
CA LEU A 458 -14.82 -40.28 -3.82
C LEU A 458 -14.42 -40.69 -2.39
N LEU A 459 -15.25 -40.43 -1.38
CA LEU A 459 -14.99 -40.83 0.01
C LEU A 459 -14.83 -42.34 0.18
N LYS A 460 -15.65 -43.14 -0.54
CA LYS A 460 -15.51 -44.60 -0.56
C LYS A 460 -14.21 -45.06 -1.22
N SER A 461 -13.70 -44.30 -2.18
CA SER A 461 -12.42 -44.60 -2.87
C SER A 461 -11.18 -44.14 -2.10
N THR A 462 -11.29 -43.13 -1.24
CA THR A 462 -10.16 -42.54 -0.47
C THR A 462 -10.07 -43.01 0.98
N GLY A 463 -10.94 -43.93 1.42
CA GLY A 463 -10.85 -44.59 2.73
C GLY A 463 -11.01 -43.67 3.94
N THR A 464 -11.54 -42.46 3.76
CA THR A 464 -11.67 -41.45 4.83
C THR A 464 -13.14 -41.30 5.22
N ASN A 465 -13.50 -41.81 6.41
CA ASN A 465 -14.83 -41.62 6.98
C ASN A 465 -14.93 -40.22 7.61
N LEU A 466 -15.79 -39.34 7.07
CA LEU A 466 -16.31 -38.19 7.80
C LEU A 466 -17.76 -38.45 8.18
N ILE A 467 -18.08 -38.00 9.39
CA ILE A 467 -19.28 -38.24 10.19
C ILE A 467 -20.56 -37.98 9.39
N SER A 468 -21.53 -38.89 9.57
CA SER A 468 -22.89 -38.85 9.04
C SER A 468 -23.55 -37.47 9.17
N VAL A 469 -23.82 -36.84 8.04
CA VAL A 469 -24.87 -35.81 7.94
C VAL A 469 -26.14 -36.56 7.56
N GLU A 470 -27.14 -36.48 8.42
CA GLU A 470 -28.44 -37.15 8.31
C GLU A 470 -29.09 -36.94 6.93
N GLN A 471 -29.69 -38.01 6.39
CA GLN A 471 -30.58 -37.92 5.24
C GLN A 471 -31.85 -37.13 5.63
N PRO A 472 -32.36 -36.21 4.80
CA PRO A 472 -33.71 -35.71 5.00
C PRO A 472 -34.68 -36.83 4.62
N SER A 473 -35.31 -37.42 5.64
CA SER A 473 -36.48 -38.27 5.45
C SER A 473 -37.63 -37.43 4.91
N GLY A 474 -38.18 -37.86 3.79
CA GLY A 474 -39.35 -37.24 3.18
C GLY A 474 -40.06 -38.25 2.30
N GLN A 475 -40.75 -39.20 2.93
CA GLN A 475 -41.86 -39.88 2.27
C GLN A 475 -43.16 -39.10 2.52
N PRO A 476 -44.12 -39.19 1.58
CA PRO A 476 -45.25 -38.29 1.47
C PRO A 476 -46.36 -38.74 2.43
N ASP A 477 -46.93 -37.81 3.18
CA ASP A 477 -48.22 -38.06 3.81
C ASP A 477 -49.11 -36.82 3.81
N SER A 478 -50.31 -37.07 3.28
CA SER A 478 -51.63 -36.53 3.61
C SER A 478 -51.92 -35.02 3.61
N LEU A 479 -52.98 -34.72 2.85
CA LEU A 479 -53.90 -33.58 2.97
C LEU A 479 -54.04 -33.04 4.40
N VAL A 480 -53.80 -31.73 4.58
CA VAL A 480 -54.53 -30.90 5.55
C VAL A 480 -54.79 -29.53 4.91
N GLU A 481 -56.02 -29.06 5.10
CA GLU A 481 -56.70 -27.94 4.44
C GLU A 481 -56.08 -26.55 4.66
N PHE A 482 -56.30 -25.67 3.68
CA PHE A 482 -56.01 -24.24 3.76
C PHE A 482 -57.05 -23.53 4.63
N GLY A 483 -56.60 -22.89 5.71
CA GLY A 483 -57.32 -21.82 6.40
C GLY A 483 -56.64 -20.47 6.13
N GLU A 484 -57.40 -19.54 5.56
CA GLU A 484 -57.03 -18.13 5.40
C GLU A 484 -57.00 -17.38 6.75
N ASP A 485 -56.38 -16.19 6.72
CA ASP A 485 -56.23 -15.16 7.76
C ASP A 485 -55.20 -15.38 8.89
N GLU A 486 -54.06 -14.68 8.81
CA GLU A 486 -53.91 -13.41 9.54
C GLU A 486 -52.62 -12.65 9.15
N ARG A 487 -52.82 -11.39 8.74
CA ARG A 487 -51.77 -10.36 8.62
C ARG A 487 -51.31 -9.91 10.01
N ARG A 488 -50.00 -9.86 10.28
CA ARG A 488 -49.24 -8.65 10.73
C ARG A 488 -47.88 -9.00 11.37
N GLY A 489 -46.82 -8.40 10.81
CA GLY A 489 -45.87 -7.62 11.63
C GLY A 489 -44.45 -8.14 11.83
N ARG A 490 -43.49 -7.34 11.32
CA ARG A 490 -42.05 -7.23 11.71
C ARG A 490 -41.16 -8.41 11.26
N GLN A 491 -39.89 -8.22 10.87
CA GLN A 491 -38.98 -7.08 10.92
C GLN A 491 -37.85 -7.34 9.90
N GLN A 492 -37.35 -6.27 9.29
CA GLN A 492 -36.11 -6.25 8.52
C GLN A 492 -34.96 -6.82 9.36
N ASN A 493 -34.31 -7.88 8.88
CA ASN A 493 -32.92 -8.16 9.22
C ASN A 493 -32.12 -8.16 7.92
N GLY A 494 -31.39 -7.07 7.72
CA GLY A 494 -30.46 -6.90 6.62
C GLY A 494 -29.34 -7.94 6.71
N MET A 495 -29.31 -8.85 5.75
CA MET A 495 -28.11 -9.63 5.46
C MET A 495 -27.02 -8.66 4.99
N LYS A 496 -25.98 -8.54 5.81
CA LYS A 496 -24.73 -7.88 5.47
C LYS A 496 -24.13 -8.60 4.25
N TYR A 497 -24.00 -7.86 3.16
CA TYR A 497 -23.32 -8.34 1.96
C TYR A 497 -21.82 -8.49 2.25
N LEU A 498 -21.33 -9.72 2.11
CA LEU A 498 -19.92 -10.06 2.06
C LEU A 498 -19.36 -9.57 0.72
N HIS A 499 -18.78 -8.39 0.70
CA HIS A 499 -17.95 -7.93 -0.42
C HIS A 499 -16.63 -8.70 -0.36
N ILE A 500 -16.55 -9.78 -1.13
CA ILE A 500 -15.28 -10.43 -1.47
C ILE A 500 -14.67 -9.57 -2.59
N TYR A 501 -13.58 -8.88 -2.27
CA TYR A 501 -12.65 -8.32 -3.25
C TYR A 501 -11.46 -9.25 -3.37
#